data_AF-A0A7V5SJQ1-F1
#
_entry.id   AF-A0A7V5SJQ1-F1
#
_cell.length_a   1.000
_cell.length_b   1.000
_cell.length_c   1.000
_cell.angle_alpha   90.00
_cell.angle_beta   90.00
_cell.angle_gamma   90.00
#
_symmetry.space_group_name_H-M   'P 1'
#
loop_
_entity.id
_entity.type
_entity.pdbx_description
1 polymer ?
#
loop_
_entity_poly.entity_id
_entity_poly.type
_entity_poly.pdbx_seq_one_letter_code
_entity_poly.pdbx_strand_id
1 'polypeptide(L)'
;MAAQIETFPNPKPGRRYWITHINPEFTSVCPRTGLPDFGTVTIRYVPDQLCLELKSLKYYFLQYRNMGIFYEDVTNRILDDLVAACDPLEMEVTTEWNTRGGMRSIITARYERTQP
;
A
#
# COMPACT_ATOMS: atom_id res chain seq x y z
N MET A 1 -17.30 -9.38 -2.84
CA MET A 1 -17.24 -7.97 -2.41
C MET A 1 -15.77 -7.63 -2.23
N ALA A 2 -15.28 -6.55 -2.82
CA ALA A 2 -13.94 -6.08 -2.52
C ALA A 2 -13.90 -5.58 -1.06
N ALA A 3 -12.82 -5.87 -0.32
CA ALA A 3 -12.64 -5.34 1.02
C ALA A 3 -12.48 -3.82 0.91
N GLN A 4 -13.44 -3.09 1.47
CA GLN A 4 -13.40 -1.63 1.49
C GLN A 4 -12.33 -1.18 2.50
N ILE A 5 -11.49 -0.22 2.12
CA ILE A 5 -10.54 0.41 3.04
C ILE A 5 -11.35 1.35 3.95
N GLU A 6 -11.31 1.11 5.25
CA GLU A 6 -11.94 1.95 6.25
C GLU A 6 -10.94 2.98 6.79
N THR A 7 -11.47 4.09 7.27
CA THR A 7 -10.69 5.18 7.87
C THR A 7 -11.30 5.65 9.17
N PHE A 8 -10.51 6.33 9.99
CA PHE A 8 -10.98 7.00 11.20
C PHE A 8 -10.45 8.44 11.27
N PRO A 9 -11.09 9.35 12.04
CA PRO A 9 -10.64 10.73 12.15
C PRO A 9 -9.21 10.86 12.69
N ASN A 10 -8.40 11.72 12.07
CA ASN A 10 -7.09 12.09 12.59
C ASN A 10 -7.24 12.70 14.00
N PRO A 11 -6.57 12.18 15.04
CA PRO A 11 -6.68 12.70 16.41
C PRO A 11 -5.99 14.06 16.63
N LYS A 12 -5.14 14.49 15.70
CA LYS A 12 -4.37 15.75 15.74
C LYS A 12 -4.36 16.43 14.37
N PRO A 13 -5.53 16.84 13.83
CA PRO A 13 -5.58 17.56 12.56
C PRO A 13 -4.80 18.87 12.66
N GLY A 14 -4.13 19.27 11.58
CA GLY A 14 -3.30 20.47 11.52
C GLY A 14 -1.86 20.31 12.03
N ARG A 15 -1.51 19.20 12.72
CA ARG A 15 -0.12 18.84 12.99
C ARG A 15 0.34 17.79 11.98
N ARG A 16 1.41 18.07 11.24
CA ARG A 16 2.06 17.09 10.37
C ARG A 16 2.81 16.05 11.21
N TYR A 17 2.51 14.78 11.01
CA TYR A 17 3.24 13.65 11.58
C TYR A 17 3.22 12.48 10.61
N TRP A 18 4.21 11.60 10.71
CA TRP A 18 4.32 10.42 9.85
C TRP A 18 3.68 9.21 10.52
N ILE A 19 2.91 8.45 9.74
CA ILE A 19 2.48 7.09 10.07
C ILE A 19 3.19 6.14 9.11
N THR A 20 3.82 5.10 9.65
CA THR A 20 4.41 4.01 8.86
C THR A 20 3.75 2.69 9.23
N HIS A 21 3.19 2.00 8.26
CA HIS A 21 2.68 0.64 8.37
C HIS A 21 3.56 -0.30 7.55
N ILE A 22 3.98 -1.41 8.15
CA ILE A 22 4.82 -2.41 7.51
C ILE A 22 4.07 -3.73 7.56
N ASN A 23 3.77 -4.28 6.39
CA ASN A 23 3.20 -5.62 6.24
C ASN A 23 4.24 -6.55 5.61
N PRO A 24 4.95 -7.36 6.41
CA PRO A 24 5.97 -8.29 5.91
C PRO A 24 5.37 -9.58 5.32
N GLU A 25 4.05 -9.75 5.35
CA GLU A 25 3.35 -10.97 4.94
C GLU A 25 2.58 -10.79 3.61
N PHE A 26 2.95 -9.80 2.80
CA PHE A 26 2.28 -9.54 1.54
C PHE A 26 2.60 -10.62 0.50
N THR A 27 1.58 -11.02 -0.26
CA THR A 27 1.73 -12.01 -1.32
C THR A 27 0.73 -11.77 -2.45
N SER A 28 1.17 -12.07 -3.67
CA SER A 28 0.35 -12.05 -4.89
C SER A 28 0.79 -13.17 -5.84
N VAL A 29 0.24 -13.23 -7.06
CA VAL A 29 0.58 -14.26 -8.05
C VAL A 29 1.23 -13.61 -9.27
N CYS A 30 2.33 -14.18 -9.75
CA CYS A 30 2.95 -13.74 -11.00
C CYS A 30 2.02 -14.02 -12.19
N PRO A 31 1.59 -13.02 -12.98
CA PRO A 31 0.69 -13.21 -14.13
C PRO A 31 1.22 -14.17 -15.20
N ARG A 32 2.55 -14.32 -15.28
CA ARG A 32 3.21 -15.13 -16.32
C ARG A 32 3.36 -16.59 -15.94
N THR A 33 3.66 -16.88 -14.69
CA THR A 33 4.00 -18.26 -14.26
C THR A 33 2.98 -18.87 -13.31
N GLY A 34 2.03 -18.09 -12.78
CA GLY A 34 1.06 -18.57 -11.80
C GLY A 34 1.65 -18.96 -10.45
N LEU A 35 2.93 -18.63 -10.21
CA LEU A 35 3.62 -18.90 -8.95
C LEU A 35 3.40 -17.75 -7.99
N PRO A 36 3.34 -18.02 -6.67
CA PRO A 36 3.19 -16.98 -5.67
C PRO A 36 4.47 -16.14 -5.57
N ASP A 37 4.28 -14.83 -5.50
CA ASP A 37 5.28 -13.84 -5.15
C ASP A 37 5.04 -13.38 -3.70
N PHE A 38 6.13 -13.18 -2.96
CA PHE A 38 6.11 -12.75 -1.57
C PHE A 38 6.95 -11.48 -1.42
N GLY A 39 6.52 -10.59 -0.54
CA GLY A 39 7.24 -9.35 -0.28
C GLY A 39 6.74 -8.61 0.94
N THR A 40 7.39 -7.49 1.22
CA THR A 40 7.02 -6.54 2.27
C THR A 40 6.42 -5.31 1.64
N VAL A 41 5.24 -4.88 2.12
CA VAL A 41 4.64 -3.59 1.77
C VAL A 41 4.87 -2.62 2.92
N THR A 42 5.50 -1.49 2.62
CA THR A 42 5.66 -0.36 3.54
C THR A 42 4.84 0.80 3.03
N ILE A 43 3.87 1.27 3.83
CA ILE A 43 3.12 2.50 3.58
C ILE A 43 3.62 3.54 4.57
N ARG A 44 4.06 4.68 4.07
CA ARG A 44 4.48 5.82 4.90
C ARG A 44 3.71 7.05 4.43
N TYR A 45 2.95 7.69 5.31
CA TYR A 45 2.12 8.82 4.93
C TYR A 45 1.98 9.87 6.02
N VAL A 46 1.62 11.08 5.61
CA VAL A 46 1.19 12.18 6.48
C VAL A 46 -0.32 12.32 6.30
N PRO A 47 -1.15 11.98 7.31
CA PRO A 47 -2.59 12.13 7.21
C PRO A 47 -3.00 13.60 7.18
N ASP A 48 -4.12 13.90 6.53
CA ASP A 48 -4.85 15.16 6.71
C ASP A 48 -5.96 14.99 7.74
N GLN A 49 -7.20 14.73 7.30
CA GLN A 49 -8.35 14.57 8.20
C GLN A 49 -8.59 13.12 8.60
N LEU A 50 -8.08 12.16 7.84
CA LEU A 50 -8.36 10.73 8.00
C LEU A 50 -7.07 9.91 8.14
N CYS A 51 -7.14 8.88 8.98
CA CYS A 51 -6.13 7.85 9.12
C CYS A 51 -6.68 6.51 8.62
N LEU A 52 -5.82 5.69 8.03
CA LEU A 52 -6.14 4.33 7.60
C LEU A 52 -6.42 3.41 8.80
N GLU A 53 -7.48 2.61 8.74
CA GLU A 53 -7.80 1.64 9.78
C GLU A 53 -7.08 0.30 9.50
N LEU A 54 -6.37 -0.23 10.51
CA LEU A 54 -5.45 -1.36 10.33
C LEU A 54 -6.13 -2.69 9.96
N LYS A 55 -7.32 -2.97 10.50
CA LYS A 55 -8.04 -4.22 10.23
C LYS A 55 -8.50 -4.27 8.77
N SER A 56 -9.10 -3.20 8.26
CA SER A 56 -9.53 -3.07 6.87
C SER A 56 -8.34 -3.11 5.92
N LEU A 57 -7.23 -2.43 6.26
CA LEU A 57 -5.98 -2.47 5.49
C LEU A 57 -5.41 -3.89 5.37
N LYS A 58 -5.46 -4.68 6.46
CA LYS A 58 -5.12 -6.12 6.41
C LYS A 58 -6.01 -6.87 5.41
N TYR A 59 -7.32 -6.68 5.46
CA TYR A 59 -8.25 -7.36 4.56
C TYR A 59 -8.07 -6.94 3.10
N TYR A 60 -7.76 -5.66 2.85
CA TYR A 60 -7.39 -5.14 1.54
C TYR A 60 -6.18 -5.90 0.96
N PHE A 61 -5.10 -6.04 1.73
CA PHE A 61 -3.93 -6.81 1.28
C PHE A 61 -4.21 -8.29 1.02
N LEU A 62 -5.10 -8.92 1.80
CA LEU A 62 -5.48 -10.32 1.59
C LEU A 62 -6.13 -10.57 0.22
N GLN A 63 -6.70 -9.54 -0.42
CA GLN A 63 -7.29 -9.67 -1.75
C GLN A 63 -6.26 -9.94 -2.85
N TYR A 64 -5.01 -9.53 -2.63
CA TYR A 64 -3.92 -9.72 -3.60
C TYR A 64 -3.43 -11.16 -3.65
N ARG A 65 -3.70 -11.98 -2.63
CA ARG A 65 -3.13 -13.33 -2.45
C ARG A 65 -3.25 -14.23 -3.66
N ASN A 66 -4.37 -14.16 -4.38
CA ASN A 66 -4.63 -14.97 -5.58
C ASN A 66 -4.72 -14.10 -6.85
N MET A 67 -4.33 -12.84 -6.77
CA MET A 67 -4.40 -11.89 -7.87
C MET A 67 -3.15 -11.99 -8.74
N GLY A 68 -3.35 -12.21 -10.03
CA GLY A 68 -2.29 -12.11 -11.03
C GLY A 68 -1.96 -10.66 -11.30
N ILE A 69 -0.84 -10.14 -10.78
CA ILE A 69 -0.49 -8.72 -10.91
C ILE A 69 1.04 -8.52 -10.92
N PHE A 70 1.53 -7.54 -11.69
CA PHE A 70 2.95 -7.18 -11.72
C PHE A 70 3.35 -6.33 -10.50
N TYR A 71 4.62 -6.38 -10.13
CA TYR A 71 5.13 -5.67 -8.95
C TYR A 71 4.86 -4.16 -9.03
N GLU A 72 5.07 -3.57 -10.19
CA GLU A 72 4.86 -2.16 -10.48
C GLU A 72 3.39 -1.76 -10.34
N ASP A 73 2.50 -2.61 -10.85
CA ASP A 73 1.05 -2.39 -10.79
C ASP A 73 0.53 -2.55 -9.35
N VAL A 74 1.03 -3.53 -8.58
CA VAL A 74 0.74 -3.65 -7.14
C VAL A 74 1.08 -2.36 -6.41
N THR A 75 2.30 -1.83 -6.57
CA THR A 75 2.74 -0.64 -5.82
C THR A 75 1.91 0.58 -6.15
N ASN A 76 1.66 0.84 -7.44
CA ASN A 76 0.90 2.01 -7.88
C ASN A 76 -0.58 1.90 -7.48
N ARG A 77 -1.19 0.73 -7.68
CA ARG A 77 -2.59 0.51 -7.27
C ARG A 77 -2.78 0.65 -5.77
N ILE A 78 -1.85 0.14 -4.96
CA ILE A 78 -1.89 0.36 -3.50
C ILE A 78 -1.84 1.85 -3.18
N LEU A 79 -0.96 2.62 -3.82
CA LEU A 79 -0.91 4.07 -3.63
C LEU A 79 -2.25 4.74 -4.00
N ASP A 80 -2.76 4.46 -5.19
CA ASP A 80 -4.00 5.08 -5.70
C ASP A 80 -5.21 4.78 -4.81
N ASP A 81 -5.40 3.52 -4.44
CA ASP A 81 -6.53 3.07 -3.60
C ASP A 81 -6.46 3.71 -2.19
N LEU A 82 -5.26 3.84 -1.61
CA LEU A 82 -5.07 4.44 -0.29
C LEU A 82 -5.21 5.96 -0.31
N VAL A 83 -4.68 6.63 -1.34
CA VAL A 83 -4.87 8.08 -1.54
C VAL A 83 -6.36 8.40 -1.69
N ALA A 84 -7.08 7.62 -2.49
CA ALA A 84 -8.53 7.78 -2.63
C ALA A 84 -9.31 7.53 -1.33
N ALA A 85 -8.82 6.64 -0.47
CA ALA A 85 -9.50 6.29 0.78
C ALA A 85 -9.33 7.35 1.88
N CYS A 86 -8.13 7.92 2.05
CA CYS A 86 -7.85 8.80 3.20
C CYS A 86 -7.48 10.24 2.86
N ASP A 87 -7.30 10.58 1.58
CA ASP A 87 -6.81 11.89 1.13
C ASP A 87 -5.66 12.40 2.03
N PRO A 88 -4.44 11.85 1.90
CA PRO A 88 -3.28 12.23 2.71
C PRO A 88 -2.64 13.52 2.18
N LEU A 89 -1.80 14.18 2.97
CA LEU A 89 -0.96 15.29 2.49
C LEU A 89 0.20 14.77 1.63
N GLU A 90 0.81 13.67 2.08
CA GLU A 90 1.92 12.98 1.41
C GLU A 90 1.77 11.48 1.66
N MET A 91 2.10 10.66 0.68
CA MET A 91 2.14 9.21 0.83
C MET A 91 3.23 8.60 -0.04
N GLU A 92 3.96 7.65 0.52
CA GLU A 92 4.91 6.79 -0.17
C GLU A 92 4.52 5.34 0.10
N VAL A 93 4.44 4.55 -0.97
CA VAL A 93 4.27 3.09 -0.89
C VAL A 93 5.52 2.45 -1.48
N THR A 94 6.15 1.58 -0.69
CA THR A 94 7.30 0.79 -1.13
C THR A 94 6.99 -0.70 -1.00
N THR A 95 7.22 -1.46 -2.08
CA THR A 95 7.12 -2.91 -2.08
C THR A 95 8.50 -3.53 -2.29
N GLU A 96 8.94 -4.36 -1.36
CA GLU A 96 10.21 -5.10 -1.43
C GLU A 96 9.92 -6.58 -1.67
N TRP A 97 10.32 -7.11 -2.82
CA TRP A 97 9.99 -8.47 -3.26
C TRP A 97 11.13 -9.44 -2.98
N ASN A 98 10.76 -10.68 -2.62
CA ASN A 98 11.72 -11.76 -2.41
C ASN A 98 12.47 -12.13 -3.70
N THR A 99 13.66 -12.69 -3.53
CA THR A 99 14.57 -12.98 -4.63
C THR A 99 13.98 -13.99 -5.62
N ARG A 100 13.95 -13.61 -6.90
CA ARG A 100 13.57 -14.48 -8.02
C ARG A 100 14.62 -14.39 -9.13
N GLY A 101 15.11 -15.53 -9.60
CA GLY A 101 16.18 -15.56 -10.60
C GLY A 101 17.47 -14.86 -10.16
N GLY A 102 17.76 -14.86 -8.85
CA GLY A 102 18.93 -14.19 -8.27
C GLY A 102 18.78 -12.67 -8.06
N MET A 103 17.62 -12.09 -8.37
CA MET A 103 17.38 -10.64 -8.25
C MET A 103 16.25 -10.36 -7.25
N ARG A 104 16.38 -9.26 -6.50
CA ARG A 104 15.30 -8.66 -5.71
C ARG A 104 14.86 -7.35 -6.36
N SER A 105 13.56 -7.06 -6.29
CA SER A 105 12.99 -5.82 -6.82
C SER A 105 12.44 -4.98 -5.68
N ILE A 106 12.70 -3.68 -5.71
CA ILE A 106 12.13 -2.70 -4.80
C ILE A 106 11.45 -1.65 -5.65
N ILE A 107 10.15 -1.48 -5.48
CA ILE A 107 9.37 -0.49 -6.22
C ILE A 107 8.84 0.53 -5.22
N THR A 108 8.96 1.80 -5.56
CA THR A 108 8.47 2.92 -4.73
C THR A 108 7.60 3.83 -5.58
N ALA A 109 6.40 4.14 -5.11
CA ALA A 109 5.49 5.11 -5.68
C ALA A 109 5.20 6.21 -4.65
N ARG A 110 5.03 7.46 -5.11
CA ARG A 110 4.84 8.63 -4.25
C ARG A 110 3.66 9.47 -4.72
N TYR A 111 2.93 9.99 -3.74
CA TYR A 111 1.92 11.01 -3.88
C TYR A 111 2.28 12.19 -2.97
N GLU A 112 2.16 13.39 -3.52
CA GLU A 112 2.26 14.64 -2.79
C GLU A 112 1.08 15.51 -3.22
N ARG A 113 0.30 15.97 -2.24
CA ARG A 113 -0.85 16.83 -2.53
C ARG A 113 -0.32 18.15 -3.08
N THR A 114 -0.53 18.37 -4.37
CA THR A 114 -0.25 19.67 -4.98
C THR A 114 -1.28 20.65 -4.40
N GLN A 115 -0.82 21.67 -3.68
CA GLN A 115 -1.71 22.77 -3.30
C GLN A 115 -2.26 23.40 -4.58
N PRO A 116 -3.57 23.71 -4.63
CA PRO A 116 -4.13 24.53 -5.70
C PRO A 116 -3.54 25.95 -5.70
#